data_AF-A0A9W8WAN6-F1
#
_entry.id   AF-A0A9W8WAN6-F1
#
_cell.length_a   1.000
_cell.length_b   1.000
_cell.length_c   1.000
_cell.angle_alpha   90.00
_cell.angle_beta   90.00
_cell.angle_gamma   90.00
#
_symmetry.space_group_name_H-M   'P 1'
#
loop_
_entity.id
_entity.type
_entity.pdbx_description
1 polymer ?
#
loop_
_entity_poly.entity_id
_entity_poly.type
_entity_poly.pdbx_seq_one_letter_code
_entity_poly.pdbx_strand_id
1 'polypeptide(L)'
;MEKLEPATDIDPNVWYHMTEENVDDYDGDFKSMLQTWEDGDFRVFPVAKRKTYWQFQPIGKTPGRYALRCSETTTRKQFAVCYRPGESVENRRTRACLRNSDGSDGQQWDIALWGKNDTYRFINVHNGSKYHLDVIPSGPVYMSPNLDGYQRRQRWLMTSVRNVDDAAYSTVFSNAPESTSDSATTTGDTGNQTGRPDTDPSGSEDSSLSGGAIAGVVIGSVLGVLAIALAAFFLWRRRKRQTEGTPASTQAAPYPQSPDGYKPETSQTPVYELPNNQNPAELPASH
;
A
#
# COMPACT_ATOMS: atom_id res chain seq x y z
N MET A 1 -10.22 -19.15 2.55
CA MET A 1 -10.18 -17.69 2.34
C MET A 1 -9.86 -17.44 0.89
N GLU A 2 -10.64 -16.61 0.22
CA GLU A 2 -10.39 -16.23 -1.17
C GLU A 2 -9.04 -15.52 -1.26
N LYS A 3 -8.22 -15.90 -2.24
CA LYS A 3 -6.91 -15.29 -2.46
C LYS A 3 -7.15 -13.93 -3.11
N LEU A 4 -7.01 -12.86 -2.32
CA LEU A 4 -7.14 -11.50 -2.83
C LEU A 4 -6.00 -11.16 -3.79
N GLU A 5 -6.31 -10.37 -4.83
CA GLU A 5 -5.34 -9.89 -5.80
C GLU A 5 -4.53 -8.73 -5.21
N PRO A 6 -3.21 -8.67 -5.39
CA PRO A 6 -2.41 -7.52 -4.97
C PRO A 6 -2.83 -6.25 -5.72
N ALA A 7 -2.93 -5.12 -5.02
CA ALA A 7 -3.19 -3.84 -5.64
C ALA A 7 -1.89 -3.30 -6.24
N THR A 8 -1.67 -3.47 -7.55
CA THR A 8 -0.44 -3.06 -8.24
C THR A 8 -0.49 -1.67 -8.85
N ASP A 9 -1.70 -1.14 -9.05
CA ASP A 9 -1.94 0.07 -9.85
C ASP A 9 -1.94 1.35 -9.00
N ILE A 10 -1.37 1.29 -7.79
CA ILE A 10 -1.20 2.43 -6.90
C ILE A 10 0.04 3.22 -7.34
N ASP A 11 -0.17 4.42 -7.89
CA ASP A 11 0.89 5.34 -8.31
C ASP A 11 1.69 5.86 -7.09
N PRO A 12 3.01 5.66 -7.03
CA PRO A 12 3.83 6.12 -5.91
C PRO A 12 4.06 7.63 -5.86
N ASN A 13 3.82 8.37 -6.95
CA ASN A 13 3.95 9.83 -6.98
C ASN A 13 2.62 10.53 -6.67
N VAL A 14 1.67 9.87 -5.99
CA VAL A 14 0.36 10.43 -5.65
C VAL A 14 0.13 10.46 -4.14
N TRP A 15 -0.45 11.57 -3.69
CA TRP A 15 -1.08 11.68 -2.38
C TRP A 15 -2.50 11.14 -2.44
N TYR A 16 -2.81 10.16 -1.62
CA TYR A 16 -4.14 9.55 -1.53
C TYR A 16 -4.91 10.05 -0.31
N HIS A 17 -6.20 10.29 -0.50
CA HIS A 17 -7.17 10.37 0.58
C HIS A 17 -7.62 8.95 0.90
N MET A 18 -7.39 8.53 2.15
CA MET A 18 -7.80 7.22 2.63
C MET A 18 -8.92 7.31 3.67
N THR A 19 -9.92 6.44 3.58
CA THR A 19 -11.00 6.28 4.56
C THR A 19 -11.44 4.80 4.61
N GLU A 20 -12.52 4.51 5.31
CA GLU A 20 -13.02 3.15 5.53
C GLU A 20 -14.56 3.11 5.40
N GLU A 21 -15.11 2.02 4.87
CA GLU A 21 -16.50 1.89 4.42
C GLU A 21 -17.58 1.95 5.53
N ASN A 22 -17.20 1.76 6.79
CA ASN A 22 -18.08 1.89 7.94
C ASN A 22 -18.20 3.35 8.42
N VAL A 23 -17.26 4.22 8.03
CA VAL A 23 -17.25 5.65 8.42
C VAL A 23 -17.44 6.61 7.25
N ASP A 24 -17.50 6.08 6.03
CA ASP A 24 -17.72 6.80 4.79
C ASP A 24 -18.70 6.02 3.90
N ASP A 25 -19.48 6.72 3.07
CA ASP A 25 -20.51 6.11 2.24
C ASP A 25 -19.99 5.63 0.88
N TYR A 26 -18.70 5.86 0.57
CA TYR A 26 -18.08 5.46 -0.68
C TYR A 26 -18.80 6.02 -1.92
N ASP A 27 -19.50 7.14 -1.76
CA ASP A 27 -20.25 7.80 -2.83
C ASP A 27 -19.72 9.22 -3.07
N GLY A 28 -19.05 9.39 -4.21
CA GLY A 28 -18.46 10.67 -4.60
C GLY A 28 -17.28 11.07 -3.71
N ASP A 29 -17.37 12.25 -3.10
CA ASP A 29 -16.30 12.83 -2.29
C ASP A 29 -16.29 12.24 -0.88
N PHE A 30 -15.17 11.66 -0.46
CA PHE A 30 -14.99 11.14 0.89
C PHE A 30 -15.14 12.23 1.95
N LYS A 31 -15.99 11.96 2.93
CA LYS A 31 -16.37 12.86 4.04
C LYS A 31 -15.51 12.63 5.28
N SER A 32 -14.92 11.44 5.41
CA SER A 32 -14.03 11.04 6.50
C SER A 32 -12.63 10.72 6.00
N MET A 33 -11.62 10.77 6.87
CA MET A 33 -10.23 10.50 6.50
C MET A 33 -9.43 9.88 7.64
N LEU A 34 -8.53 8.96 7.29
CA LEU A 34 -7.48 8.44 8.17
C LEU A 34 -6.50 9.56 8.53
N GLN A 35 -6.55 9.99 9.77
CA GLN A 35 -5.84 11.16 10.26
C GLN A 35 -5.01 10.81 11.49
N THR A 36 -3.88 11.50 11.62
CA THR A 36 -3.08 11.46 12.85
C THR A 36 -3.92 11.94 14.03
N TRP A 37 -3.73 11.31 15.19
CA TRP A 37 -4.36 11.68 16.45
C TRP A 37 -3.28 11.96 17.51
N GLU A 38 -3.73 12.45 18.66
CA GLU A 38 -2.90 12.57 19.87
C GLU A 38 -2.14 11.26 20.16
N ASP A 39 -0.98 11.38 20.79
CA ASP A 39 -0.11 10.25 21.18
C ASP A 39 0.39 9.36 20.03
N GLY A 40 0.40 9.88 18.80
CA GLY A 40 0.91 9.17 17.62
C GLY A 40 0.00 8.04 17.15
N ASP A 41 -1.26 8.06 17.59
CA ASP A 41 -2.32 7.15 17.13
C ASP A 41 -2.99 7.65 15.85
N PHE A 42 -3.90 6.82 15.34
CA PHE A 42 -4.71 7.12 14.16
C PHE A 42 -6.18 6.90 14.43
N ARG A 43 -6.98 7.73 13.79
CA ARG A 43 -8.44 7.60 13.74
C ARG A 43 -8.95 7.92 12.35
N VAL A 44 -10.12 7.40 12.02
CA VAL A 44 -10.86 7.81 10.82
C VAL A 44 -12.07 8.60 11.28
N PHE A 45 -12.13 9.87 10.91
CA PHE A 45 -13.18 10.81 11.33
C PHE A 45 -13.40 11.87 10.26
N PRO A 46 -14.50 12.66 10.34
CA PRO A 46 -14.82 13.67 9.34
C PRO A 46 -13.65 14.60 9.02
N VAL A 47 -13.52 14.95 7.74
CA VAL A 47 -12.45 15.83 7.24
C VAL A 47 -12.58 17.21 7.91
N ALA A 48 -11.53 17.61 8.62
CA ALA A 48 -11.42 18.93 9.22
C ALA A 48 -10.54 19.85 8.35
N LYS A 49 -10.15 21.02 8.90
CA LYS A 49 -9.20 21.93 8.22
C LYS A 49 -7.84 21.26 7.95
N ARG A 50 -7.40 20.38 8.85
CA ARG A 50 -6.18 19.59 8.71
C ARG A 50 -6.51 18.34 7.89
N LYS A 51 -5.73 18.07 6.85
CA LYS A 51 -5.91 16.91 5.96
C LYS A 51 -4.65 16.06 5.95
N THR A 52 -4.83 14.77 6.15
CA THR A 52 -3.76 13.77 6.27
C THR A 52 -3.77 12.86 5.04
N TYR A 53 -2.86 13.10 4.10
CA TYR A 53 -2.76 12.28 2.90
C TYR A 53 -1.68 11.22 3.03
N TRP A 54 -1.79 10.19 2.20
CA TRP A 54 -0.95 9.00 2.28
C TRP A 54 -0.27 8.71 0.95
N GLN A 55 1.03 8.45 0.99
CA GLN A 55 1.81 8.03 -0.18
C GLN A 55 2.20 6.56 0.00
N PHE A 56 2.14 5.80 -1.09
CA PHE A 56 2.48 4.38 -1.15
C PHE A 56 3.77 4.19 -1.94
N GLN A 57 4.84 3.78 -1.28
CA GLN A 57 6.12 3.56 -1.92
C GLN A 57 6.38 2.07 -2.10
N PRO A 58 6.54 1.56 -3.34
CA PRO A 58 6.75 0.14 -3.58
C PRO A 58 8.03 -0.34 -2.89
N ILE A 59 7.99 -1.55 -2.32
CA ILE A 59 9.15 -2.18 -1.68
C ILE A 59 9.58 -3.40 -2.48
N GLY A 60 10.81 -3.37 -3.00
CA GLY A 60 11.41 -4.48 -3.71
C GLY A 60 10.61 -4.87 -4.95
N LYS A 61 10.47 -6.18 -5.18
CA LYS A 61 9.77 -6.75 -6.37
C LYS A 61 8.45 -7.45 -6.02
N THR A 62 7.98 -7.30 -4.79
CA THR A 62 6.76 -7.98 -4.32
C THR A 62 5.53 -7.17 -4.77
N PRO A 63 4.65 -7.72 -5.63
CA PRO A 63 3.48 -7.01 -6.10
C PRO A 63 2.56 -6.60 -4.94
N GLY A 64 2.10 -5.35 -4.95
CA GLY A 64 1.21 -4.82 -3.93
C GLY A 64 1.86 -4.54 -2.57
N ARG A 65 3.18 -4.62 -2.44
CA ARG A 65 3.89 -4.32 -1.20
C ARG A 65 4.39 -2.88 -1.15
N TYR A 66 4.02 -2.17 -0.09
CA TYR A 66 4.33 -0.76 0.07
C TYR A 66 4.83 -0.39 1.47
N ALA A 67 5.69 0.63 1.53
CA ALA A 67 5.90 1.48 2.70
C ALA A 67 4.96 2.69 2.58
N LEU A 68 4.39 3.13 3.69
CA LEU A 68 3.39 4.20 3.68
C LEU A 68 3.87 5.42 4.44
N ARG A 69 3.77 6.59 3.79
CA ARG A 69 4.13 7.89 4.38
C ARG A 69 2.91 8.77 4.59
N CYS A 70 2.95 9.50 5.69
CA CYS A 70 1.94 10.48 6.05
C CYS A 70 2.39 11.89 5.62
N SER A 71 1.53 12.64 4.92
CA SER A 71 1.82 13.99 4.43
C SER A 71 2.04 15.03 5.53
N GLU A 72 1.67 14.71 6.77
CA GLU A 72 1.88 15.56 7.95
C GLU A 72 3.24 15.30 8.63
N THR A 73 4.02 14.37 8.10
CA THR A 73 5.28 13.92 8.69
C THR A 73 6.44 14.08 7.71
N THR A 74 7.64 13.73 8.16
CA THR A 74 8.83 13.70 7.28
C THR A 74 8.94 12.36 6.58
N THR A 75 9.78 12.29 5.56
CA THR A 75 10.14 11.07 4.83
C THR A 75 10.80 9.99 5.70
N ARG A 76 11.18 10.32 6.94
CA ARG A 76 11.78 9.42 7.93
C ARG A 76 10.76 8.76 8.85
N LYS A 77 9.46 9.04 8.69
CA LYS A 77 8.39 8.38 9.43
C LYS A 77 7.62 7.44 8.50
N GLN A 78 7.35 6.24 8.97
CA GLN A 78 6.57 5.24 8.24
C GLN A 78 5.36 4.81 9.06
N PHE A 79 4.27 4.53 8.35
CA PHE A 79 3.10 3.87 8.87
C PHE A 79 3.47 2.43 9.26
N ALA A 80 3.26 2.10 10.53
CA ALA A 80 3.71 0.85 11.11
C ALA A 80 2.64 0.26 12.03
N VAL A 81 2.92 -0.95 12.53
CA VAL A 81 2.18 -1.54 13.65
C VAL A 81 2.97 -1.41 14.96
N CYS A 82 2.27 -1.10 16.05
CA CYS A 82 2.81 -1.00 17.39
C CYS A 82 2.01 -1.87 18.35
N TYR A 83 2.68 -2.78 19.06
CA TYR A 83 2.08 -3.55 20.13
C TYR A 83 2.00 -2.73 21.42
N ARG A 84 0.83 -2.75 22.07
CA ARG A 84 0.53 -2.01 23.30
C ARG A 84 0.05 -3.00 24.38
N PRO A 85 0.92 -3.42 25.31
CA PRO A 85 0.60 -4.49 26.26
C PRO A 85 -0.51 -4.10 27.25
N GLY A 86 -0.63 -2.81 27.59
CA GLY A 86 -1.62 -2.30 28.53
C GLY A 86 -3.01 -2.07 27.93
N GLU A 87 -3.20 -2.32 26.64
CA GLU A 87 -4.49 -2.14 25.99
C GLU A 87 -5.27 -3.45 25.85
N SER A 88 -6.60 -3.34 25.85
CA SER A 88 -7.49 -4.47 25.56
C SER A 88 -8.81 -3.96 24.99
N VAL A 89 -8.75 -3.11 23.96
CA VAL A 89 -9.96 -2.67 23.26
C VAL A 89 -10.44 -3.82 22.39
N GLU A 90 -11.60 -4.40 22.73
CA GLU A 90 -12.11 -5.63 22.10
C GLU A 90 -11.05 -6.77 22.07
N ASN A 91 -10.23 -6.88 23.12
CA ASN A 91 -9.11 -7.84 23.24
C ASN A 91 -7.98 -7.66 22.20
N ARG A 92 -7.86 -6.48 21.59
CA ARG A 92 -6.81 -6.15 20.62
C ARG A 92 -5.73 -5.29 21.26
N ARG A 93 -4.48 -5.58 20.89
CA ARG A 93 -3.28 -4.93 21.46
C ARG A 93 -2.38 -4.26 20.43
N THR A 94 -2.62 -4.46 19.14
CA THR A 94 -1.74 -3.94 18.09
C THR A 94 -2.45 -2.84 17.33
N ARG A 95 -1.93 -1.61 17.40
CA ARG A 95 -2.46 -0.42 16.70
C ARG A 95 -1.61 -0.07 15.49
N ALA A 96 -2.21 0.68 14.57
CA ALA A 96 -1.44 1.49 13.64
C ALA A 96 -0.70 2.62 14.38
N CYS A 97 0.49 2.97 13.94
CA CYS A 97 1.32 4.02 14.55
C CYS A 97 2.33 4.62 13.55
N LEU A 98 2.97 5.73 13.91
CA LEU A 98 4.12 6.28 13.18
C LEU A 98 5.42 5.93 13.88
N ARG A 99 6.35 5.33 13.13
CA ARG A 99 7.70 5.01 13.62
C ARG A 99 8.78 5.60 12.74
N ASN A 100 9.97 5.77 13.30
CA ASN A 100 11.15 6.08 12.50
C ASN A 100 11.36 4.95 11.51
N SER A 101 11.63 5.31 10.26
CA SER A 101 11.81 4.34 9.19
C SER A 101 13.03 3.44 9.49
N ASP A 102 12.78 2.14 9.52
CA ASP A 102 13.77 1.10 9.80
C ASP A 102 13.70 -0.06 8.79
N GLY A 103 12.70 -0.06 7.89
CA GLY A 103 12.52 -1.08 6.86
C GLY A 103 12.02 -2.42 7.41
N SER A 104 11.70 -2.52 8.70
CA SER A 104 11.20 -3.75 9.31
C SER A 104 9.87 -4.19 8.70
N ASP A 105 9.57 -5.48 8.79
CA ASP A 105 8.29 -6.05 8.33
C ASP A 105 7.07 -5.35 8.95
N GLY A 106 7.22 -4.77 10.15
CA GLY A 106 6.18 -3.99 10.81
C GLY A 106 5.83 -2.67 10.09
N GLN A 107 6.68 -2.21 9.18
CA GLN A 107 6.51 -1.00 8.35
C GLN A 107 6.10 -1.31 6.90
N GLN A 108 6.02 -2.60 6.54
CA GLN A 108 5.68 -3.05 5.20
C GLN A 108 4.24 -3.55 5.17
N TRP A 109 3.51 -3.17 4.12
CA TRP A 109 2.10 -3.47 3.97
C TRP A 109 1.84 -4.10 2.60
N ASP A 110 1.27 -5.31 2.61
CA ASP A 110 0.71 -5.93 1.43
C ASP A 110 -0.73 -5.41 1.27
N ILE A 111 -0.96 -4.64 0.20
CA ILE A 111 -2.25 -4.06 -0.15
C ILE A 111 -2.92 -4.94 -1.20
N ALA A 112 -4.14 -5.36 -0.91
CA ALA A 112 -4.88 -6.28 -1.77
C ALA A 112 -6.29 -5.77 -2.06
N LEU A 113 -6.83 -6.10 -3.23
CA LEU A 113 -8.19 -5.79 -3.63
C LEU A 113 -9.15 -6.80 -3.00
N TRP A 114 -10.26 -6.33 -2.41
CA TRP A 114 -11.33 -7.18 -1.90
C TRP A 114 -12.21 -7.83 -2.99
N GLY A 115 -11.94 -7.55 -4.26
CA GLY A 115 -12.74 -7.93 -5.42
C GLY A 115 -12.75 -6.79 -6.45
N LYS A 116 -13.73 -6.78 -7.36
CA LYS A 116 -13.86 -5.76 -8.42
C LYS A 116 -14.34 -4.38 -7.92
N ASN A 117 -14.64 -4.22 -6.64
CA ASN A 117 -15.31 -3.05 -6.10
C ASN A 117 -14.34 -1.98 -5.56
N ASP A 118 -13.11 -1.91 -6.08
CA ASP A 118 -12.07 -0.91 -5.74
C ASP A 118 -11.88 -0.60 -4.24
N THR A 119 -12.19 -1.56 -3.36
CA THR A 119 -11.90 -1.47 -1.92
C THR A 119 -10.70 -2.31 -1.58
N TYR A 120 -9.90 -1.83 -0.64
CA TYR A 120 -8.57 -2.36 -0.33
C TYR A 120 -8.53 -3.02 1.04
N ARG A 121 -7.72 -4.06 1.15
CA ARG A 121 -7.33 -4.70 2.40
C ARG A 121 -5.87 -4.41 2.68
N PHE A 122 -5.58 -4.06 3.92
CA PHE A 122 -4.23 -3.75 4.40
C PHE A 122 -3.74 -4.90 5.27
N ILE A 123 -2.67 -5.55 4.83
CA ILE A 123 -2.08 -6.72 5.49
C ILE A 123 -0.66 -6.33 5.90
N ASN A 124 -0.37 -6.32 7.20
CA ASN A 124 0.99 -6.00 7.66
C ASN A 124 1.90 -7.23 7.50
N VAL A 125 3.09 -7.04 6.91
CA VAL A 125 4.00 -8.16 6.59
C VAL A 125 4.43 -8.92 7.86
N HIS A 126 4.61 -8.22 8.99
CA HIS A 126 5.02 -8.85 10.25
C HIS A 126 3.99 -9.88 10.77
N ASN A 127 2.69 -9.60 10.59
CA ASN A 127 1.60 -10.47 11.06
C ASN A 127 1.10 -11.42 9.96
N GLY A 128 1.43 -11.16 8.70
CA GLY A 128 0.88 -11.84 7.54
C GLY A 128 -0.64 -11.69 7.46
N SER A 129 -1.33 -12.71 6.95
CA SER A 129 -2.78 -12.68 6.71
C SER A 129 -3.66 -12.90 7.95
N LYS A 130 -3.07 -13.05 9.14
CA LYS A 130 -3.82 -13.33 10.37
C LYS A 130 -4.64 -12.14 10.85
N TYR A 131 -4.11 -10.93 10.63
CA TYR A 131 -4.73 -9.70 11.09
C TYR A 131 -4.68 -8.64 9.98
N HIS A 132 -5.71 -7.82 9.92
CA HIS A 132 -5.92 -6.78 8.93
C HIS A 132 -6.19 -5.44 9.62
N LEU A 133 -5.87 -4.36 8.92
CA LEU A 133 -6.14 -3.01 9.42
C LEU A 133 -7.66 -2.78 9.51
N ASP A 134 -8.12 -2.38 10.68
CA ASP A 134 -9.53 -2.23 11.04
C ASP A 134 -9.76 -0.92 11.80
N VAL A 135 -10.87 -0.27 11.51
CA VAL A 135 -11.32 0.91 12.23
C VAL A 135 -12.37 0.51 13.25
N ILE A 136 -12.07 0.72 14.54
CA ILE A 136 -13.09 0.65 15.57
C ILE A 136 -13.99 1.89 15.44
N PRO A 137 -15.32 1.76 15.36
CA PRO A 137 -16.23 2.89 15.31
C PRO A 137 -15.95 3.88 16.44
N SER A 138 -15.73 5.15 16.09
CA SER A 138 -15.35 6.23 17.04
C SER A 138 -14.04 6.00 17.81
N GLY A 139 -13.24 5.01 17.39
CA GLY A 139 -12.06 4.54 18.09
C GLY A 139 -10.77 4.59 17.25
N PRO A 140 -9.70 3.98 17.77
CA PRO A 140 -8.41 3.88 17.08
C PRO A 140 -8.43 2.90 15.91
N VAL A 141 -7.38 2.98 15.09
CA VAL A 141 -7.08 2.00 14.05
C VAL A 141 -6.24 0.85 14.61
N TYR A 142 -6.72 -0.38 14.44
CA TYR A 142 -6.13 -1.60 15.00
C TYR A 142 -5.85 -2.66 13.96
N MET A 143 -5.04 -3.64 14.34
CA MET A 143 -4.97 -4.93 13.66
C MET A 143 -6.02 -5.87 14.26
N SER A 144 -6.91 -6.42 13.43
CA SER A 144 -7.97 -7.34 13.86
C SER A 144 -8.04 -8.58 12.97
N PRO A 145 -8.48 -9.75 13.48
CA PRO A 145 -8.62 -10.95 12.66
C PRO A 145 -9.73 -10.78 11.62
N ASN A 146 -9.84 -11.71 10.68
CA ASN A 146 -11.00 -11.75 9.78
C ASN A 146 -12.29 -11.86 10.60
N LEU A 147 -13.23 -10.96 10.31
CA LEU A 147 -14.57 -10.99 10.91
C LEU A 147 -15.52 -11.80 10.03
N ASP A 148 -16.54 -12.42 10.62
CA ASP A 148 -17.56 -13.12 9.86
C ASP A 148 -18.42 -12.14 9.05
N GLY A 149 -18.88 -12.57 7.88
CA GLY A 149 -19.75 -11.79 7.02
C GLY A 149 -19.04 -10.66 6.28
N TYR A 150 -19.79 -9.58 5.99
CA TYR A 150 -19.29 -8.44 5.22
C TYR A 150 -18.46 -7.50 6.11
N GLN A 151 -17.15 -7.49 5.89
CA GLN A 151 -16.18 -6.81 6.75
C GLN A 151 -16.01 -5.33 6.41
N ARG A 152 -17.07 -4.50 6.57
CA ARG A 152 -17.03 -3.05 6.30
C ARG A 152 -15.77 -2.42 6.89
N ARG A 153 -15.56 -2.66 8.18
CA ARG A 153 -14.44 -2.15 9.03
C ARG A 153 -13.03 -2.44 8.53
N GLN A 154 -12.84 -3.37 7.59
CA GLN A 154 -11.56 -3.75 7.00
C GLN A 154 -11.48 -3.44 5.49
N ARG A 155 -12.50 -2.78 4.94
CA ARG A 155 -12.57 -2.31 3.55
C ARG A 155 -12.17 -0.85 3.50
N TRP A 156 -10.93 -0.63 3.11
CA TRP A 156 -10.35 0.68 2.95
C TRP A 156 -10.71 1.25 1.59
N LEU A 157 -10.97 2.55 1.57
CA LEU A 157 -11.36 3.32 0.39
C LEU A 157 -10.26 4.34 0.13
N MET A 158 -9.87 4.49 -1.14
CA MET A 158 -8.78 5.38 -1.52
C MET A 158 -9.14 6.16 -2.77
N THR A 159 -8.76 7.43 -2.82
CA THR A 159 -8.84 8.25 -4.04
C THR A 159 -7.60 9.12 -4.16
N SER A 160 -7.12 9.31 -5.40
CA SER A 160 -6.00 10.17 -5.72
C SER A 160 -6.37 11.64 -5.52
N VAL A 161 -5.51 12.42 -4.89
CA VAL A 161 -5.78 13.84 -4.60
C VAL A 161 -4.93 14.75 -5.49
N ARG A 162 -3.62 14.54 -5.47
CA ARG A 162 -2.64 15.33 -6.21
C ARG A 162 -1.30 14.61 -6.26
N ASN A 163 -0.43 15.03 -7.16
CA ASN A 163 0.93 14.52 -7.20
C ASN A 163 1.73 14.93 -5.95
N VAL A 164 2.71 14.10 -5.62
CA VAL A 164 3.70 14.39 -4.57
C VAL A 164 4.72 15.38 -5.09
N ASP A 165 5.30 15.13 -6.27
CA ASP A 165 6.22 16.00 -7.00
C ASP A 165 7.35 16.58 -6.13
N ASP A 166 7.92 15.74 -5.27
CA ASP A 166 9.00 16.09 -4.35
C ASP A 166 10.05 14.98 -4.34
N ALA A 167 11.29 15.34 -4.70
CA ALA A 167 12.41 14.40 -4.78
C ALA A 167 12.72 13.70 -3.46
N ALA A 168 12.45 14.33 -2.31
CA ALA A 168 12.63 13.69 -1.01
C ALA A 168 11.67 12.50 -0.80
N TYR A 169 10.57 12.45 -1.56
CA TYR A 169 9.53 11.45 -1.48
C TYR A 169 9.60 10.38 -2.59
N SER A 170 10.62 10.43 -3.45
CA SER A 170 10.77 9.48 -4.57
C SER A 170 11.40 8.13 -4.18
N THR A 171 12.07 8.04 -3.03
CA THR A 171 12.75 6.82 -2.57
C THR A 171 12.24 6.37 -1.22
N VAL A 172 12.36 5.07 -0.92
CA VAL A 172 12.10 4.53 0.42
C VAL A 172 13.33 4.78 1.28
N PHE A 173 13.17 5.46 2.43
CA PHE A 173 14.24 5.60 3.40
C PHE A 173 14.30 4.32 4.24
N SER A 174 15.41 3.59 4.24
CA SER A 174 15.63 2.45 5.13
C SER A 174 16.97 2.63 5.84
N ASN A 175 17.02 2.31 7.13
CA ASN A 175 18.29 2.22 7.87
C ASN A 175 19.01 0.88 7.63
N ALA A 176 18.42 -0.02 6.82
CA ALA A 176 19.11 -1.21 6.37
C ALA A 176 20.28 -0.80 5.44
N PRO A 177 21.46 -1.46 5.52
CA PRO A 177 22.53 -1.21 4.58
C PRO A 177 22.08 -1.66 3.18
N GLU A 178 21.67 -0.70 2.36
CA GLU A 178 21.41 -0.92 0.95
C GLU A 178 22.76 -0.94 0.23
N SER A 179 23.15 -2.10 -0.32
CA SER A 179 24.20 -2.16 -1.33
C SER A 179 23.63 -1.61 -2.64
N THR A 180 23.74 -0.31 -2.84
CA THR A 180 23.49 0.33 -4.15
C THR A 180 24.63 1.26 -4.48
N SER A 181 25.49 0.80 -5.38
CA SER A 181 26.27 1.66 -6.26
C SER A 181 25.30 2.40 -7.18
N ASP A 182 25.15 3.70 -6.95
CA ASP A 182 24.90 4.69 -7.98
C ASP A 182 25.07 6.07 -7.33
N SER A 183 26.31 6.56 -7.38
CA SER A 183 26.65 7.91 -6.95
C SER A 183 26.22 8.90 -8.04
N ALA A 184 25.06 9.50 -7.86
CA ALA A 184 24.76 10.79 -8.46
C ALA A 184 25.58 11.87 -7.72
N THR A 185 26.80 12.13 -8.18
CA THR A 185 27.59 13.26 -7.71
C THR A 185 27.40 14.43 -8.68
N THR A 186 26.52 15.35 -8.30
CA THR A 186 26.58 16.74 -8.74
C THR A 186 27.72 17.45 -8.00
N THR A 187 28.75 17.88 -8.70
CA THR A 187 29.69 18.89 -8.18
C THR A 187 29.79 20.03 -9.18
N GLY A 188 29.44 21.22 -8.69
CA GLY A 188 29.61 22.48 -9.40
C GLY A 188 31.07 22.85 -9.61
N ASP A 189 31.26 23.63 -10.66
CA ASP A 189 32.49 24.22 -11.18
C ASP A 189 33.14 25.22 -10.20
N THR A 190 34.48 25.26 -10.14
CA THR A 190 35.34 26.43 -10.48
C THR A 190 36.81 26.21 -10.01
N GLY A 191 37.70 25.99 -10.98
CA GLY A 191 38.90 26.82 -11.22
C GLY A 191 40.15 26.79 -10.30
N ASN A 192 41.26 26.35 -10.93
CA ASN A 192 42.65 26.86 -10.84
C ASN A 192 43.58 26.48 -9.65
N GLN A 193 44.63 25.68 -9.92
CA GLN A 193 46.03 26.15 -10.08
C GLN A 193 47.05 25.02 -10.40
N THR A 194 47.85 25.31 -11.43
CA THR A 194 49.20 24.88 -11.89
C THR A 194 50.10 23.93 -11.06
N GLY A 195 50.71 22.96 -11.76
CA GLY A 195 52.00 22.30 -11.40
C GLY A 195 52.23 20.94 -12.10
N ARG A 196 53.32 20.79 -12.85
CA ARG A 196 53.72 19.66 -13.76
C ARG A 196 54.97 18.93 -13.19
N PRO A 197 55.51 17.84 -13.78
CA PRO A 197 55.02 16.46 -14.00
C PRO A 197 55.88 15.39 -13.26
N ASP A 198 55.47 14.11 -13.26
CA ASP A 198 56.44 13.01 -13.44
C ASP A 198 55.79 11.70 -13.97
N THR A 199 56.30 11.26 -15.13
CA THR A 199 56.56 9.92 -15.72
C THR A 199 55.66 8.68 -15.43
N ASP A 200 54.78 8.34 -16.39
CA ASP A 200 54.63 7.09 -17.22
C ASP A 200 54.75 5.65 -16.63
N PRO A 201 54.26 4.56 -17.30
CA PRO A 201 52.91 4.27 -17.80
C PRO A 201 52.44 2.82 -17.49
N SER A 202 51.14 2.55 -17.42
CA SER A 202 50.59 1.22 -17.75
C SER A 202 49.16 1.34 -18.25
N GLY A 203 48.98 1.02 -19.53
CA GLY A 203 47.72 1.12 -20.24
C GLY A 203 46.77 -0.03 -19.92
N SER A 204 45.49 0.29 -19.91
CA SER A 204 44.44 -0.56 -20.49
C SER A 204 43.45 0.38 -21.18
N GLU A 205 43.48 0.36 -22.51
CA GLU A 205 42.57 1.10 -23.38
C GLU A 205 41.24 0.35 -23.42
N ASP A 206 40.24 0.85 -22.70
CA ASP A 206 38.85 0.43 -22.90
C ASP A 206 38.16 1.42 -23.84
N SER A 207 37.90 0.95 -25.06
CA SER A 207 37.19 1.66 -26.11
C SER A 207 35.78 2.04 -25.63
N SER A 208 35.59 3.31 -25.29
CA SER A 208 34.27 3.85 -24.96
C SER A 208 33.46 4.10 -26.24
N LEU A 209 32.31 3.45 -26.32
CA LEU A 209 31.31 3.72 -27.35
C LEU A 209 30.67 5.07 -27.06
N SER A 210 30.69 5.96 -28.05
CA SER A 210 30.06 7.28 -28.03
C SER A 210 28.61 7.20 -27.52
N GLY A 211 28.30 7.96 -26.47
CA GLY A 211 26.95 8.13 -25.91
C GLY A 211 25.91 8.65 -26.91
N GLY A 212 26.34 9.08 -28.11
CA GLY A 212 25.45 9.46 -29.20
C GLY A 212 24.65 8.30 -29.81
N ALA A 213 25.06 7.03 -29.63
CA ALA A 213 24.32 5.88 -30.16
C ALA A 213 23.17 5.41 -29.24
N ILE A 214 23.25 5.68 -27.94
CA ILE A 214 22.26 5.24 -26.95
C ILE A 214 21.08 6.22 -26.83
N ALA A 215 21.24 7.48 -27.27
CA ALA A 215 20.17 8.47 -27.32
C ALA A 215 19.05 8.15 -28.35
N GLY A 216 19.28 7.23 -29.29
CA GLY A 216 18.34 6.95 -30.39
C GLY A 216 17.14 6.07 -30.03
N VAL A 217 17.21 5.25 -28.97
CA VAL A 217 16.17 4.23 -28.69
C VAL A 217 15.02 4.78 -27.85
N VAL A 218 15.27 5.80 -27.02
CA VAL A 218 14.25 6.32 -26.07
C VAL A 218 13.20 7.19 -26.77
N ILE A 219 13.55 7.87 -27.86
CA ILE A 219 12.59 8.72 -28.60
C ILE A 219 11.74 7.90 -29.59
N GLY A 220 12.22 6.73 -30.04
CA GLY A 220 11.50 5.85 -30.97
C GLY A 220 10.35 5.07 -30.33
N SER A 221 10.43 4.75 -29.04
CA SER A 221 9.42 3.93 -28.34
C SER A 221 8.08 4.65 -28.19
N VAL A 222 8.09 5.98 -27.97
CA VAL A 222 6.85 6.76 -27.82
C VAL A 222 6.05 6.79 -29.13
N LEU A 223 6.72 6.99 -30.27
CA LEU A 223 6.06 6.97 -31.58
C LEU A 223 5.62 5.56 -32.00
N GLY A 224 6.40 4.53 -31.66
CA GLY A 224 6.05 3.13 -31.92
C GLY A 224 4.80 2.68 -31.15
N VAL A 225 4.71 3.00 -29.85
CA VAL A 225 3.56 2.65 -29.01
C VAL A 225 2.30 3.38 -29.48
N LEU A 226 2.41 4.67 -29.84
CA LEU A 226 1.30 5.45 -30.41
C LEU A 226 0.79 4.84 -31.73
N ALA A 227 1.69 4.43 -32.63
CA ALA A 227 1.30 3.82 -33.90
C ALA A 227 0.60 2.46 -33.70
N ILE A 228 1.09 1.63 -32.78
CA ILE A 228 0.48 0.32 -32.47
C ILE A 228 -0.89 0.50 -31.80
N ALA A 229 -1.02 1.44 -30.87
CA ALA A 229 -2.30 1.74 -30.21
C ALA A 229 -3.35 2.24 -31.22
N LEU A 230 -2.97 3.12 -32.15
CA LEU A 230 -3.85 3.61 -33.21
C LEU A 230 -4.27 2.49 -34.17
N ALA A 231 -3.35 1.60 -34.56
CA ALA A 231 -3.66 0.45 -35.41
C ALA A 231 -4.63 -0.53 -34.73
N ALA A 232 -4.41 -0.85 -33.45
CA ALA A 232 -5.29 -1.72 -32.67
C ALA A 232 -6.70 -1.12 -32.50
N PHE A 233 -6.78 0.18 -32.19
CA PHE A 233 -8.05 0.90 -32.08
C PHE A 233 -8.83 0.91 -33.42
N PHE A 234 -8.13 1.14 -34.53
CA PHE A 234 -8.76 1.18 -35.85
C PHE A 234 -9.30 -0.19 -36.29
N LEU A 235 -8.57 -1.28 -36.00
CA LEU A 235 -9.02 -2.66 -36.26
C LEU A 235 -10.19 -3.06 -35.37
N TRP A 236 -10.19 -2.66 -34.10
CA TRP A 236 -11.32 -2.90 -33.19
C TRP A 236 -12.58 -2.16 -33.62
N ARG A 237 -12.45 -0.88 -34.02
CA ARG A 237 -13.55 -0.07 -34.56
C ARG A 237 -14.13 -0.66 -35.83
N ARG A 238 -13.31 -1.28 -36.69
CA ARG A 238 -13.77 -1.93 -37.92
C ARG A 238 -14.52 -3.23 -37.62
N ARG A 239 -14.12 -4.02 -36.61
CA ARG A 239 -14.83 -5.24 -36.21
C ARG A 239 -16.18 -4.97 -35.55
N LYS A 240 -16.32 -3.86 -34.82
CA LYS A 240 -17.59 -3.51 -34.15
C LYS A 240 -18.73 -3.06 -35.08
N ARG A 241 -18.47 -2.93 -36.39
CA ARG A 241 -19.50 -2.63 -37.41
C ARG A 241 -20.12 -3.87 -38.06
N GLN A 242 -19.80 -5.09 -37.61
CA GLN A 242 -20.35 -6.33 -38.17
C GLN A 242 -20.97 -7.28 -37.15
N THR A 243 -21.56 -6.77 -36.07
CA THR A 243 -22.33 -7.64 -35.16
C THR A 243 -23.55 -6.91 -34.62
N GLU A 244 -24.53 -6.71 -35.50
CA GLU A 244 -25.93 -6.63 -35.09
C GLU A 244 -26.58 -7.98 -35.45
N GLY A 245 -27.15 -8.65 -34.44
CA GLY A 245 -27.75 -9.97 -34.58
C GLY A 245 -28.40 -10.47 -33.28
N THR A 246 -29.53 -9.85 -32.92
CA THR A 246 -30.74 -10.40 -32.26
C THR A 246 -30.67 -10.97 -30.82
N PRO A 247 -31.56 -10.52 -29.91
CA PRO A 247 -31.77 -11.15 -28.61
C PRO A 247 -32.86 -12.24 -28.69
N ALA A 248 -32.68 -13.36 -27.98
CA ALA A 248 -33.73 -14.36 -27.77
C ALA A 248 -34.06 -14.48 -26.28
N SER A 249 -35.29 -14.08 -25.97
CA SER A 249 -36.03 -14.25 -24.73
C SER A 249 -36.34 -15.72 -24.42
N THR A 250 -36.41 -16.10 -23.14
CA THR A 250 -37.32 -17.15 -22.67
C THR A 250 -37.82 -16.86 -21.24
N GLN A 251 -39.14 -16.75 -21.14
CA GLN A 251 -40.03 -16.73 -19.96
C GLN A 251 -39.85 -18.00 -19.09
N ALA A 252 -39.74 -17.90 -17.75
CA ALA A 252 -40.78 -17.82 -16.71
C ALA A 252 -41.45 -19.16 -16.32
N ALA A 253 -41.38 -19.52 -15.03
CA ALA A 253 -42.47 -20.09 -14.21
C ALA A 253 -42.08 -20.21 -12.72
N PRO A 254 -43.05 -20.22 -11.76
CA PRO A 254 -42.89 -19.70 -10.39
C PRO A 254 -43.03 -20.72 -9.23
N TYR A 255 -42.61 -20.27 -8.03
CA TYR A 255 -42.74 -20.71 -6.61
C TYR A 255 -43.68 -21.86 -6.18
N PRO A 256 -43.43 -22.45 -4.99
CA PRO A 256 -44.26 -22.05 -3.82
C PRO A 256 -43.50 -21.83 -2.50
N GLN A 257 -43.99 -20.84 -1.74
CA GLN A 257 -43.69 -20.57 -0.32
C GLN A 257 -44.35 -21.59 0.62
N SER A 258 -43.80 -21.76 1.83
CA SER A 258 -44.54 -22.14 3.04
C SER A 258 -43.82 -21.66 4.32
N PRO A 259 -44.55 -21.49 5.46
CA PRO A 259 -44.23 -20.53 6.52
C PRO A 259 -43.83 -21.18 7.87
N ASP A 260 -43.62 -20.31 8.88
CA ASP A 260 -43.38 -20.55 10.32
C ASP A 260 -41.94 -20.92 10.70
N GLY A 261 -41.30 -20.47 11.80
CA GLY A 261 -41.65 -19.61 12.93
C GLY A 261 -40.61 -19.80 14.06
N TYR A 262 -40.01 -18.69 14.53
CA TYR A 262 -39.43 -18.41 15.88
C TYR A 262 -38.32 -19.31 16.52
N LYS A 263 -37.13 -18.73 16.77
CA LYS A 263 -36.60 -18.28 18.10
C LYS A 263 -35.12 -17.82 18.02
N PRO A 264 -34.68 -16.82 18.82
CA PRO A 264 -33.27 -16.43 18.90
C PRO A 264 -32.54 -17.30 19.93
N GLU A 265 -31.44 -17.93 19.55
CA GLU A 265 -30.56 -18.65 20.47
C GLU A 265 -29.25 -17.87 20.65
N THR A 266 -28.98 -17.58 21.91
CA THR A 266 -27.80 -16.91 22.45
C THR A 266 -26.56 -17.76 22.19
N SER A 267 -25.79 -17.44 21.15
CA SER A 267 -24.48 -18.08 20.93
C SER A 267 -23.39 -17.28 21.64
N GLN A 268 -23.00 -17.77 22.81
CA GLN A 268 -21.73 -17.43 23.45
C GLN A 268 -20.60 -17.84 22.50
N THR A 269 -19.82 -16.87 22.01
CA THR A 269 -18.63 -17.16 21.20
C THR A 269 -17.56 -17.83 22.07
N PRO A 270 -17.00 -18.98 21.67
CA PRO A 270 -15.87 -19.58 22.36
C PRO A 270 -14.63 -18.70 22.23
N VAL A 271 -14.02 -18.37 23.36
CA VAL A 271 -12.74 -17.67 23.49
C VAL A 271 -11.64 -18.58 22.95
N TYR A 272 -10.83 -18.09 22.00
CA TYR A 272 -9.60 -18.75 21.60
C TYR A 272 -8.40 -17.93 22.10
N GLU A 273 -7.77 -18.40 23.17
CA GLU A 273 -6.48 -17.92 23.63
C GLU A 273 -5.35 -18.60 22.84
N LEU A 274 -4.24 -17.87 22.61
CA LEU A 274 -3.04 -18.43 21.99
C LEU A 274 -2.37 -19.44 22.95
N PRO A 275 -1.86 -20.58 22.46
CA PRO A 275 -0.97 -21.44 23.25
C PRO A 275 0.34 -20.70 23.53
N ASN A 276 0.61 -20.46 24.80
CA ASN A 276 1.87 -19.91 25.29
C ASN A 276 2.88 -21.05 25.49
N ASN A 277 3.80 -21.25 24.55
CA ASN A 277 4.98 -22.08 24.75
C ASN A 277 6.15 -21.20 25.18
N GLN A 278 6.15 -20.78 26.43
CA GLN A 278 7.36 -20.28 27.10
C GLN A 278 7.53 -21.03 28.41
N ASN A 279 8.46 -21.98 28.38
CA ASN A 279 8.98 -22.63 29.57
C ASN A 279 9.74 -21.58 30.38
N PRO A 280 9.43 -21.33 31.67
CA PRO A 280 10.16 -20.36 32.47
C PRO A 280 11.58 -20.88 32.74
N ALA A 281 12.58 -20.08 32.38
CA ALA A 281 13.95 -20.30 32.83
C ALA A 281 14.09 -19.78 34.26
N GLU A 282 14.34 -20.67 35.21
CA GLU A 282 14.66 -20.29 36.59
C GLU A 282 16.10 -19.79 36.69
N LEU A 283 16.29 -18.67 37.40
CA LEU A 283 17.61 -18.12 37.72
C LEU A 283 18.14 -18.79 39.01
N PRO A 284 19.42 -19.18 39.09
CA PRO A 284 19.98 -19.78 40.29
C PRO A 284 20.09 -18.75 41.43
N ALA A 285 19.68 -19.17 42.63
CA ALA A 285 19.84 -18.40 43.85
C ALA A 285 21.32 -18.31 44.27
N SER A 286 21.81 -17.10 44.47
CA SER A 286 23.10 -16.83 45.09
C SER A 286 22.99 -16.93 46.62
N HIS A 287 23.81 -17.80 47.22
CA HIS A 287 24.12 -17.81 48.64
C HIS A 287 25.36 -16.96 48.93
#